data_AF-A0A1Q7E0V6-F1
#
_entry.id   AF-A0A1Q7E0V6-F1
#
_cell.length_a   1.000
_cell.length_b   1.000
_cell.length_c   1.000
_cell.angle_alpha   90.00
_cell.angle_beta   90.00
_cell.angle_gamma   90.00
#
_symmetry.space_group_name_H-M   'P 1'
#
loop_
_entity.id
_entity.type
_entity.pdbx_description
1 polymer ?
#
loop_
_entity_poly.entity_id
_entity_poly.type
_entity_poly.pdbx_seq_one_letter_code
_entity_poly.pdbx_strand_id
1 'polypeptide(L)'
;MPDSAAADKLLTAAQTDLEAATRINPRQVGAWNTLSYLYYYQRRDLVEANRAAQSAYQADAYLASADAILYRLFVTSYDLELFEPATDWCDKGRRRFPNNPQFAQCQLMLMSTKATDPDVDRAWRLAGDAVRLSPERGRPFAQLVEQIWVAGVLARAGLPDSARHVLERSKGNADIDPQKELFGYEAVMRVMLGDKDAALRLLGEYLVANPKHREGFRKSVHWWWRPIQDDPRFKALIGAR
;
A
#
# COMPACT_ATOMS: atom_id res chain seq x y z
N MET A 1 3.65 24.36 14.28
CA MET A 1 2.92 23.22 13.67
C MET A 1 1.46 23.63 13.55
N PRO A 2 0.76 23.35 12.43
CA PRO A 2 -0.66 23.64 12.34
C PRO A 2 -1.44 22.83 13.39
N ASP A 3 -2.48 23.43 13.96
CA ASP A 3 -3.36 22.81 14.95
C ASP A 3 -4.07 21.60 14.35
N SER A 4 -3.79 20.41 14.90
CA SER A 4 -4.37 19.13 14.47
C SER A 4 -5.90 19.17 14.43
N ALA A 5 -6.52 19.84 15.40
CA ALA A 5 -7.97 19.91 15.47
C ALA A 5 -8.56 20.80 14.37
N ALA A 6 -7.86 21.89 14.02
CA ALA A 6 -8.24 22.75 12.90
C ALA A 6 -8.09 22.02 11.56
N ALA A 7 -7.02 21.25 11.38
CA ALA A 7 -6.82 20.44 10.17
C ALA A 7 -7.91 19.37 10.00
N ASP A 8 -8.29 18.67 11.08
CA ASP A 8 -9.35 17.67 11.04
C ASP A 8 -10.73 18.26 10.73
N LYS A 9 -11.02 19.45 11.28
CA LYS A 9 -12.24 20.20 10.93
C LYS A 9 -12.27 20.56 9.45
N LEU A 10 -11.15 21.04 8.91
CA LEU A 10 -11.04 21.39 7.49
C LEU A 10 -11.24 20.16 6.59
N LEU A 11 -10.62 19.03 6.92
CA LEU A 11 -10.82 17.77 6.19
C LEU A 11 -12.28 17.31 6.22
N THR A 12 -12.97 17.52 7.34
CA THR A 12 -14.39 17.16 7.50
C THR A 12 -15.32 18.06 6.69
N ALA A 13 -15.03 19.36 6.64
CA ALA A 13 -15.75 20.29 5.78
C ALA A 13 -15.53 19.95 4.30
N ALA A 14 -14.28 19.74 3.88
CA ALA A 14 -13.93 19.39 2.50
C ALA A 14 -14.60 18.07 2.06
N GLN A 15 -14.64 17.06 2.93
CA GLN A 15 -15.36 15.82 2.65
C GLN A 15 -16.85 16.08 2.43
N THR A 16 -17.49 16.83 3.32
CA THR A 16 -18.92 17.18 3.20
C THR A 16 -19.24 17.89 1.88
N ASP A 17 -18.41 18.85 1.49
CA ASP A 17 -18.58 19.61 0.25
C ASP A 17 -18.42 18.73 -0.99
N LEU A 18 -17.41 17.86 -1.00
CA LEU A 18 -17.19 16.91 -2.09
C LEU A 18 -18.34 15.90 -2.21
N GLU A 19 -18.81 15.36 -1.08
CA GLU A 19 -19.98 14.47 -1.07
C GLU A 19 -21.22 15.19 -1.60
N ALA A 20 -21.46 16.44 -1.20
CA ALA A 20 -22.55 17.24 -1.72
C ALA A 20 -22.43 17.45 -3.24
N ALA A 21 -21.23 17.76 -3.73
CA ALA A 21 -20.97 17.89 -5.16
C ALA A 21 -21.31 16.61 -5.93
N THR A 22 -21.01 15.43 -5.40
CA THR A 22 -21.36 14.15 -6.03
C THR A 22 -22.85 13.82 -5.99
N ARG A 23 -23.58 14.30 -4.97
CA ARG A 23 -25.05 14.17 -4.92
C ARG A 23 -25.71 15.09 -5.95
N ILE A 24 -25.19 16.31 -6.12
CA ILE A 24 -25.70 17.27 -7.10
C ILE A 24 -25.37 16.83 -8.53
N ASN A 25 -24.13 16.39 -8.77
CA ASN A 25 -23.68 15.85 -10.05
C ASN A 25 -23.00 14.49 -9.85
N PRO A 26 -23.72 13.37 -10.03
CA PRO A 26 -23.17 12.03 -9.92
C PRO A 26 -22.03 11.71 -10.90
N ARG A 27 -21.87 12.50 -11.98
CA ARG A 27 -20.78 12.36 -12.96
C ARG A 27 -19.59 13.31 -12.70
N GLN A 28 -19.54 13.96 -11.53
CA GLN A 28 -18.43 14.85 -11.17
C GLN A 28 -17.14 14.07 -10.85
N VAL A 29 -16.39 13.68 -11.88
CA VAL A 29 -15.17 12.86 -11.78
C VAL A 29 -14.15 13.41 -10.77
N GLY A 30 -13.90 14.72 -10.81
CA GLY A 30 -12.93 15.34 -9.90
C GLY A 30 -13.32 15.20 -8.42
N ALA A 31 -14.62 15.26 -8.11
CA ALA A 31 -15.10 15.09 -6.74
C ALA A 31 -14.94 13.64 -6.29
N TRP A 32 -15.36 12.68 -7.12
CA TRP A 32 -15.19 11.26 -6.84
C TRP A 32 -13.72 10.83 -6.70
N ASN A 33 -12.84 11.32 -7.58
CA ASN A 33 -11.41 11.05 -7.49
C ASN A 33 -10.83 11.63 -6.19
N THR A 34 -11.21 12.85 -5.81
CA THR A 34 -10.73 13.45 -4.54
C THR A 34 -11.27 12.71 -3.31
N LEU A 35 -12.56 12.33 -3.33
CA LEU A 35 -13.16 11.55 -2.25
C LEU A 35 -12.47 10.21 -2.06
N SER A 36 -12.20 9.48 -3.15
CA SER A 36 -11.52 8.20 -3.04
C SER A 36 -10.12 8.33 -2.41
N TYR A 37 -9.38 9.41 -2.73
CA TYR A 37 -8.12 9.72 -2.06
C TYR A 37 -8.33 10.00 -0.56
N LEU A 38 -9.28 10.87 -0.23
CA LEU A 38 -9.57 11.28 1.14
C LEU A 38 -10.00 10.07 2.00
N TYR A 39 -10.91 9.24 1.50
CA TYR A 39 -11.34 8.03 2.18
C TYR A 39 -10.19 7.06 2.41
N TYR A 40 -9.34 6.82 1.40
CA TYR A 40 -8.23 5.87 1.52
C TYR A 40 -7.13 6.34 2.46
N TYR A 41 -6.60 7.55 2.27
CA TYR A 41 -5.40 8.00 2.98
C TYR A 41 -5.69 8.69 4.31
N GLN A 42 -6.80 9.45 4.40
CA GLN A 42 -7.11 10.27 5.58
C GLN A 42 -8.09 9.58 6.51
N ARG A 43 -9.16 8.99 5.97
CA ARG A 43 -10.20 8.34 6.78
C ARG A 43 -9.93 6.87 7.06
N ARG A 44 -9.12 6.21 6.22
CA ARG A 44 -8.88 4.76 6.24
C ARG A 44 -10.17 3.96 6.06
N ASP A 45 -11.13 4.52 5.30
CA ASP A 45 -12.36 3.84 4.91
C ASP A 45 -12.16 3.21 3.52
N LEU A 46 -11.77 1.94 3.51
CA LEU A 46 -11.44 1.23 2.29
C LEU A 46 -12.66 1.01 1.39
N VAL A 47 -13.84 0.83 1.98
CA VAL A 47 -15.08 0.54 1.25
C VAL A 47 -15.54 1.78 0.50
N GLU A 48 -15.63 2.92 1.19
CA GLU A 48 -16.01 4.19 0.55
C GLU A 48 -14.93 4.68 -0.41
N ALA A 49 -13.64 4.41 -0.13
CA ALA A 49 -12.57 4.67 -1.07
C ALA A 49 -12.72 3.88 -2.38
N ASN A 50 -12.99 2.57 -2.30
CA ASN A 50 -13.19 1.72 -3.47
C ASN A 50 -14.41 2.18 -4.27
N ARG A 51 -15.55 2.42 -3.60
CA ARG A 51 -16.78 2.91 -4.21
C ARG A 51 -16.57 4.24 -4.93
N ALA A 52 -15.95 5.21 -4.29
CA ALA A 52 -15.67 6.52 -4.90
C ALA A 52 -14.72 6.39 -6.10
N ALA A 53 -13.72 5.51 -6.04
CA ALA A 53 -12.81 5.26 -7.16
C ALA A 53 -13.54 4.61 -8.35
N GLN A 54 -14.48 3.68 -8.09
CA GLN A 54 -15.32 3.09 -9.13
C GLN A 54 -16.21 4.13 -9.80
N SER A 55 -16.87 4.99 -9.02
CA SER A 55 -17.67 6.11 -9.54
C SER A 55 -16.84 7.06 -10.41
N ALA A 56 -15.62 7.39 -9.96
CA ALA A 56 -14.70 8.22 -10.74
C ALA A 56 -14.36 7.56 -12.08
N TYR A 57 -13.99 6.27 -12.06
CA TYR A 57 -13.62 5.51 -13.26
C TYR A 57 -14.77 5.42 -14.27
N GLN A 58 -15.99 5.14 -13.80
CA GLN A 58 -17.17 5.02 -14.67
C GLN A 58 -17.58 6.36 -15.31
N ALA A 59 -17.31 7.48 -14.62
CA ALA A 59 -17.64 8.81 -15.10
C ALA A 59 -16.51 9.48 -15.92
N ASP A 60 -15.27 8.97 -15.85
CA ASP A 60 -14.09 9.58 -16.49
C ASP A 60 -14.03 9.33 -18.01
N ALA A 61 -14.92 10.01 -18.74
CA ALA A 61 -15.01 9.91 -20.19
C ALA A 61 -13.72 10.32 -20.93
N TYR A 62 -12.85 11.12 -20.29
CA TYR A 62 -11.63 11.66 -20.89
C TYR A 62 -10.35 11.04 -20.32
N LEU A 63 -10.45 10.14 -19.33
CA LEU A 63 -9.36 9.39 -18.73
C LEU A 63 -8.25 10.30 -18.17
N ALA A 64 -8.62 11.50 -17.72
CA ALA A 64 -7.69 12.57 -17.31
C ALA A 64 -6.94 12.26 -16.01
N SER A 65 -7.46 11.35 -15.18
CA SER A 65 -6.82 10.88 -13.95
C SER A 65 -6.80 9.36 -13.86
N ALA A 66 -6.84 8.69 -15.02
CA ALA A 66 -7.08 7.26 -15.10
C ALA A 66 -5.96 6.42 -14.46
N ASP A 67 -4.70 6.89 -14.43
CA ASP A 67 -3.62 6.20 -13.74
C ASP A 67 -3.82 6.19 -12.22
N ALA A 68 -4.09 7.36 -11.63
CA ALA A 68 -4.35 7.49 -10.20
C ALA A 68 -5.62 6.75 -9.76
N ILE A 69 -6.68 6.80 -10.58
CA ILE A 69 -7.95 6.09 -10.31
C ILE A 69 -7.74 4.57 -10.39
N LEU A 70 -7.08 4.06 -11.44
CA LEU A 70 -6.81 2.62 -11.58
C LEU A 70 -5.91 2.10 -10.47
N TYR A 71 -4.87 2.85 -10.09
CA TYR A 71 -4.03 2.46 -8.96
C TYR A 71 -4.82 2.44 -7.65
N ARG A 72 -5.72 3.42 -7.43
CA ARG A 72 -6.58 3.44 -6.24
C ARG A 72 -7.56 2.28 -6.20
N LEU A 73 -8.15 1.92 -7.34
CA LEU A 73 -8.98 0.72 -7.48
C LEU A 73 -8.19 -0.54 -7.14
N PHE A 74 -6.94 -0.66 -7.63
CA PHE A 74 -6.05 -1.75 -7.26
C PHE A 74 -5.80 -1.82 -5.75
N VAL A 75 -5.26 -0.76 -5.13
CA VAL A 75 -4.84 -0.82 -3.72
C VAL A 75 -6.02 -0.99 -2.77
N THR A 76 -7.17 -0.36 -3.05
CA THR A 76 -8.38 -0.56 -2.23
C THR A 76 -8.91 -1.98 -2.36
N SER A 77 -8.93 -2.56 -3.57
CA SER A 77 -9.30 -3.98 -3.74
C SER A 77 -8.30 -4.93 -3.08
N TYR A 78 -7.00 -4.64 -3.16
CA TYR A 78 -5.96 -5.43 -2.51
C TYR A 78 -6.09 -5.41 -0.97
N ASP A 79 -6.31 -4.22 -0.39
CA ASP A 79 -6.45 -4.05 1.06
C ASP A 79 -7.77 -4.65 1.58
N LEU A 80 -8.82 -4.70 0.76
CA LEU A 80 -10.08 -5.40 1.04
C LEU A 80 -10.02 -6.92 0.81
N GLU A 81 -8.86 -7.46 0.44
CA GLU A 81 -8.66 -8.87 0.05
C GLU A 81 -9.54 -9.31 -1.15
N LEU A 82 -10.01 -8.35 -1.97
CA LEU A 82 -10.71 -8.57 -3.24
C LEU A 82 -9.70 -8.81 -4.36
N PHE A 83 -9.02 -9.95 -4.31
CA PHE A 83 -7.85 -10.22 -5.15
C PHE A 83 -8.13 -10.33 -6.65
N GLU A 84 -9.27 -10.88 -7.05
CA GLU A 84 -9.66 -10.95 -8.46
C GLU A 84 -9.87 -9.53 -9.04
N PRO A 85 -10.71 -8.65 -8.44
CA PRO A 85 -10.76 -7.24 -8.83
C PRO A 85 -9.41 -6.53 -8.79
N ALA A 86 -8.58 -6.78 -7.77
CA ALA A 86 -7.26 -6.17 -7.68
C ALA A 86 -6.37 -6.56 -8.87
N THR A 87 -6.40 -7.84 -9.28
CA THR A 87 -5.67 -8.36 -10.44
C THR A 87 -6.13 -7.66 -11.72
N ASP A 88 -7.44 -7.57 -11.93
CA ASP A 88 -8.02 -6.90 -13.10
C ASP A 88 -7.61 -5.44 -13.21
N TRP A 89 -7.66 -4.69 -12.11
CA TRP A 89 -7.29 -3.28 -12.09
C TRP A 89 -5.79 -3.07 -12.31
N CYS A 90 -4.96 -3.89 -11.68
CA CYS A 90 -3.52 -3.88 -11.86
C CYS A 90 -3.13 -4.16 -13.33
N ASP A 91 -3.73 -5.18 -13.95
CA ASP A 91 -3.46 -5.54 -15.34
C ASP A 91 -3.98 -4.48 -16.34
N LYS A 92 -5.16 -3.91 -16.10
CA LYS A 92 -5.66 -2.76 -16.90
C LYS A 92 -4.71 -1.58 -16.79
N GLY A 93 -4.24 -1.26 -15.58
CA GLY A 93 -3.26 -0.22 -15.33
C GLY A 93 -1.95 -0.47 -16.05
N ARG A 94 -1.38 -1.68 -15.95
CA ARG A 94 -0.13 -2.06 -16.62
C ARG A 94 -0.23 -1.99 -18.14
N ARG A 95 -1.35 -2.43 -18.72
CA ARG A 95 -1.59 -2.33 -20.18
C ARG A 95 -1.70 -0.88 -20.64
N ARG A 96 -2.36 -0.01 -19.87
CA ARG A 96 -2.62 1.38 -20.28
C ARG A 96 -1.46 2.32 -19.97
N PHE A 97 -0.73 2.06 -18.89
CA PHE A 97 0.33 2.91 -18.37
C PHE A 97 1.61 2.09 -18.15
N PRO A 98 2.22 1.53 -19.21
CA PRO A 98 3.38 0.64 -19.09
C PRO A 98 4.61 1.31 -18.48
N ASN A 99 4.67 2.64 -18.52
CA ASN A 99 5.77 3.44 -17.97
C ASN A 99 5.53 3.94 -16.54
N ASN A 100 4.36 3.63 -15.93
CA ASN A 100 4.13 3.98 -14.53
C ASN A 100 4.67 2.84 -13.64
N PRO A 101 5.64 3.11 -12.74
CA PRO A 101 6.26 2.09 -11.90
C PRO A 101 5.26 1.39 -10.95
N GLN A 102 4.20 2.08 -10.54
CA GLN A 102 3.18 1.52 -9.65
C GLN A 102 2.50 0.29 -10.24
N PHE A 103 2.36 0.22 -11.56
CA PHE A 103 1.74 -0.94 -12.20
C PHE A 103 2.69 -2.13 -12.42
N ALA A 104 4.01 -1.94 -12.27
CA ALA A 104 4.93 -3.06 -12.10
C ALA A 104 4.90 -3.57 -10.66
N GLN A 105 4.91 -2.65 -9.69
CA GLN A 105 4.82 -2.97 -8.27
C GLN A 105 3.51 -3.68 -7.91
N CYS A 106 2.35 -3.28 -8.46
CA CYS A 106 1.08 -3.92 -8.15
C CYS A 106 1.06 -5.42 -8.49
N GLN A 107 1.68 -5.80 -9.62
CA GLN A 107 1.79 -7.21 -10.01
C GLN A 107 2.68 -7.97 -9.03
N LEU A 108 3.78 -7.34 -8.59
CA LEU A 108 4.67 -7.92 -7.60
C LEU A 108 3.98 -8.09 -6.23
N MET A 109 3.19 -7.10 -5.80
CA MET A 109 2.37 -7.20 -4.60
C MET A 109 1.37 -8.36 -4.67
N LEU A 110 0.68 -8.55 -5.80
CA LEU A 110 -0.26 -9.67 -5.99
C LEU A 110 0.43 -11.03 -5.89
N MET A 111 1.63 -11.16 -6.43
CA MET A 111 2.44 -12.39 -6.34
C MET A 111 2.89 -12.74 -4.91
N SER A 112 2.85 -11.79 -3.98
CA SER A 112 3.07 -12.08 -2.55
C SER A 112 1.83 -12.71 -1.86
N THR A 113 0.68 -12.72 -2.52
CA THR A 113 -0.60 -13.20 -1.99
C THR A 113 -0.97 -14.57 -2.53
N LYS A 114 -2.16 -15.09 -2.17
CA LYS A 114 -2.73 -16.33 -2.77
C LYS A 114 -3.40 -16.09 -4.12
N ALA A 115 -3.48 -14.84 -4.59
CA ALA A 115 -4.15 -14.47 -5.83
C ALA A 115 -3.45 -15.00 -7.09
N THR A 116 -2.13 -15.16 -7.02
CA THR A 116 -1.29 -15.51 -8.16
C THR A 116 -0.22 -16.47 -7.70
N ASP A 117 0.09 -17.45 -8.55
CA ASP A 117 1.21 -18.35 -8.28
C ASP A 117 2.55 -17.58 -8.28
N PRO A 118 3.46 -17.92 -7.36
CA PRO A 118 4.75 -17.25 -7.30
C PRO A 118 5.60 -17.62 -8.52
N ASP A 119 6.12 -16.60 -9.22
CA ASP A 119 7.09 -16.71 -10.31
C ASP A 119 8.31 -15.83 -9.96
N VAL A 120 9.39 -16.47 -9.53
CA VAL A 120 10.58 -15.78 -9.01
C VAL A 120 11.26 -14.94 -10.09
N ASP A 121 11.36 -15.46 -11.31
CA ASP A 121 12.03 -14.75 -12.41
C ASP A 121 11.22 -13.54 -12.84
N ARG A 122 9.90 -13.67 -12.92
CA ARG A 122 9.01 -12.54 -13.19
C ARG A 122 9.06 -11.51 -12.07
N ALA A 123 9.13 -11.94 -10.81
CA ALA A 123 9.23 -11.02 -9.69
C ALA A 123 10.47 -10.12 -9.79
N TRP A 124 11.64 -10.69 -10.11
CA TRP A 124 12.85 -9.90 -10.33
C TRP A 124 12.76 -8.95 -11.53
N ARG A 125 12.12 -9.38 -12.63
CA ARG A 125 11.88 -8.50 -13.79
C ARG A 125 10.98 -7.32 -13.43
N LEU A 126 9.88 -7.58 -12.71
CA LEU A 126 8.94 -6.54 -12.26
C LEU A 126 9.61 -5.55 -11.30
N ALA A 127 10.41 -6.04 -10.36
CA ALA A 127 11.19 -5.20 -9.46
C ALA A 127 12.16 -4.30 -10.23
N GLY A 128 12.91 -4.86 -11.20
CA GLY A 128 13.79 -4.10 -12.07
C GLY A 128 13.07 -3.03 -12.88
N ASP A 129 11.89 -3.36 -13.42
CA ASP A 129 11.04 -2.43 -14.16
C ASP A 129 10.54 -1.27 -13.27
N ALA A 130 10.02 -1.57 -12.09
CA ALA A 130 9.55 -0.54 -11.15
C ALA A 130 10.68 0.43 -10.76
N VAL A 131 11.89 -0.07 -10.51
CA VAL A 131 13.07 0.77 -10.21
C VAL A 131 13.47 1.61 -11.42
N ARG A 132 13.56 1.00 -12.62
CA ARG A 132 13.97 1.70 -13.85
C ARG A 132 13.01 2.84 -14.20
N LEU A 133 11.71 2.60 -14.04
CA LEU A 133 10.64 3.56 -14.31
C LEU A 133 10.48 4.62 -13.20
N SER A 134 11.08 4.42 -12.03
CA SER A 134 11.04 5.40 -10.94
C SER A 134 11.92 6.62 -11.24
N PRO A 135 11.57 7.82 -10.72
CA PRO A 135 12.40 9.01 -10.81
C PRO A 135 13.80 8.77 -10.24
N GLU A 136 14.84 9.29 -10.88
CA GLU A 136 16.25 8.98 -10.57
C GLU A 136 16.59 9.13 -9.09
N ARG A 137 16.17 10.25 -8.49
CA ARG A 137 16.40 10.54 -7.06
C ARG A 137 15.77 9.50 -6.12
N GLY A 138 14.67 8.88 -6.54
CA GLY A 138 13.93 7.89 -5.74
C GLY A 138 14.35 6.44 -6.01
N ARG A 139 15.19 6.18 -7.02
CA ARG A 139 15.57 4.80 -7.41
C ARG A 139 16.25 4.01 -6.28
N PRO A 140 17.15 4.57 -5.46
CA PRO A 140 17.75 3.82 -4.36
C PRO A 140 16.71 3.30 -3.37
N PHE A 141 15.74 4.14 -3.00
CA PHE A 141 14.64 3.75 -2.11
C PHE A 141 13.72 2.72 -2.77
N ALA A 142 13.30 2.99 -4.01
CA ALA A 142 12.46 2.06 -4.78
C ALA A 142 13.12 0.68 -4.89
N GLN A 143 14.43 0.61 -5.13
CA GLN A 143 15.16 -0.65 -5.23
C GLN A 143 15.04 -1.49 -3.95
N LEU A 144 15.09 -0.87 -2.78
CA LEU A 144 14.93 -1.58 -1.50
C LEU A 144 13.49 -2.03 -1.29
N VAL A 145 12.50 -1.18 -1.59
CA VAL A 145 11.07 -1.54 -1.52
C VAL A 145 10.75 -2.73 -2.43
N GLU A 146 11.15 -2.69 -3.69
CA GLU A 146 10.85 -3.78 -4.64
C GLU A 146 11.53 -5.09 -4.26
N GLN A 147 12.75 -5.03 -3.70
CA GLN A 147 13.40 -6.24 -3.19
C GLN A 147 12.67 -6.84 -1.98
N ILE A 148 12.12 -6.02 -1.09
CA ILE A 148 11.28 -6.51 0.01
C ILE A 148 10.07 -7.25 -0.55
N TRP A 149 9.40 -6.71 -1.57
CA TRP A 149 8.30 -7.42 -2.23
C TRP A 149 8.73 -8.72 -2.91
N VAL A 150 9.90 -8.75 -3.55
CA VAL A 150 10.47 -9.99 -4.09
C VAL A 150 10.72 -11.02 -2.99
N ALA A 151 11.16 -10.61 -1.79
CA ALA A 151 11.30 -11.54 -0.66
C ALA A 151 9.96 -12.17 -0.26
N GLY A 152 8.85 -11.41 -0.34
CA GLY A 152 7.50 -11.96 -0.18
C GLY A 152 7.18 -13.05 -1.21
N VAL A 153 7.53 -12.84 -2.48
CA VAL A 153 7.36 -13.85 -3.53
C VAL A 153 8.25 -15.08 -3.30
N LEU A 154 9.50 -14.88 -2.88
CA LEU A 154 10.43 -15.97 -2.53
C LEU A 154 9.89 -16.81 -1.36
N ALA A 155 9.35 -16.17 -0.33
CA ALA A 155 8.70 -16.84 0.78
C ALA A 155 7.53 -17.72 0.28
N ARG A 156 6.69 -17.15 -0.60
CA ARG A 156 5.58 -17.85 -1.26
C ARG A 156 6.03 -19.02 -2.13
N ALA A 157 7.19 -18.91 -2.76
CA ALA A 157 7.79 -19.95 -3.59
C ALA A 157 8.46 -21.08 -2.77
N GLY A 158 8.39 -21.03 -1.43
CA GLY A 158 9.04 -22.03 -0.58
C GLY A 158 10.55 -21.84 -0.46
N LEU A 159 11.06 -20.61 -0.66
CA LEU A 159 12.48 -20.26 -0.59
C LEU A 159 12.76 -19.30 0.60
N PRO A 160 12.54 -19.74 1.85
CA PRO A 160 12.60 -18.85 3.02
C PRO A 160 14.00 -18.29 3.27
N ASP A 161 15.07 -19.07 3.05
CA ASP A 161 16.44 -18.61 3.25
C ASP A 161 16.82 -17.52 2.25
N SER A 162 16.43 -17.70 0.99
CA SER A 162 16.60 -16.69 -0.05
C SER A 162 15.80 -15.42 0.27
N ALA A 163 14.55 -15.57 0.74
CA ALA A 163 13.73 -14.44 1.15
C ALA A 163 14.41 -13.65 2.29
N ARG A 164 14.88 -14.33 3.35
CA ARG A 164 15.61 -13.68 4.46
C ARG A 164 16.85 -12.96 3.96
N HIS A 165 17.65 -13.60 3.10
CA HIS A 165 18.85 -12.98 2.55
C HIS A 165 18.54 -11.72 1.73
N VAL A 166 17.45 -11.74 0.95
CA VAL A 166 16.97 -10.56 0.23
C VAL A 166 16.54 -9.47 1.21
N LEU A 167 15.78 -9.78 2.26
CA LEU A 167 15.41 -8.78 3.27
C LEU A 167 16.64 -8.15 3.96
N GLU A 168 17.65 -8.95 4.30
CA GLU A 168 18.88 -8.44 4.91
C GLU A 168 19.63 -7.44 4.02
N ARG A 169 19.71 -7.69 2.70
CA ARG A 169 20.34 -6.75 1.75
C ARG A 169 19.46 -5.54 1.41
N SER A 170 18.17 -5.59 1.71
CA SER A 170 17.21 -4.51 1.43
C SER A 170 17.11 -3.48 2.55
N LYS A 171 18.00 -3.55 3.55
CA LYS A 171 18.08 -2.55 4.61
C LYS A 171 18.53 -1.20 4.06
N GLY A 172 17.74 -0.17 4.35
CA GLY A 172 18.11 1.22 4.09
C GLY A 172 19.03 1.81 5.16
N ASN A 173 19.50 3.01 4.90
CA ASN A 173 20.18 3.87 5.86
C ASN A 173 19.43 5.21 5.97
N ALA A 174 19.90 6.13 6.83
CA ALA A 174 19.23 7.41 7.04
C ALA A 174 19.21 8.32 5.80
N ASP A 175 20.10 8.11 4.82
CA ASP A 175 20.14 8.90 3.59
C ASP A 175 19.06 8.45 2.59
N ILE A 176 18.80 7.14 2.54
CA ILE A 176 17.83 6.53 1.62
C ILE A 176 16.43 6.46 2.24
N ASP A 177 16.34 6.15 3.53
CA ASP A 177 15.09 5.96 4.28
C ASP A 177 15.13 6.68 5.64
N PRO A 178 15.10 8.02 5.64
CA PRO A 178 15.15 8.81 6.89
C PRO A 178 13.94 8.56 7.80
N GLN A 179 12.80 8.16 7.23
CA GLN A 179 11.55 7.90 7.94
C GLN A 179 11.38 6.45 8.38
N LYS A 180 12.35 5.58 8.05
CA LYS A 180 12.32 4.14 8.35
C LYS A 180 11.08 3.43 7.77
N GLU A 181 10.56 3.89 6.63
CA GLU A 181 9.40 3.28 5.98
C GLU A 181 9.66 1.83 5.55
N LEU A 182 10.91 1.49 5.20
CA LEU A 182 11.30 0.13 4.84
C LEU A 182 11.03 -0.88 5.98
N PHE A 183 11.10 -0.44 7.23
CA PHE A 183 10.86 -1.33 8.38
C PHE A 183 9.42 -1.80 8.44
N GLY A 184 8.47 -0.96 8.01
CA GLY A 184 7.05 -1.35 7.90
C GLY A 184 6.87 -2.47 6.88
N TYR A 185 7.42 -2.31 5.67
CA TYR A 185 7.33 -3.32 4.61
C TYR A 185 8.10 -4.61 4.96
N GLU A 186 9.31 -4.50 5.49
CA GLU A 186 10.09 -5.67 5.90
C GLU A 186 9.37 -6.44 7.02
N ALA A 187 8.81 -5.75 8.01
CA ALA A 187 8.06 -6.39 9.09
C ALA A 187 6.89 -7.23 8.56
N VAL A 188 6.17 -6.75 7.53
CA VAL A 188 5.10 -7.52 6.87
C VAL A 188 5.66 -8.80 6.25
N MET A 189 6.75 -8.71 5.49
CA MET A 189 7.35 -9.89 4.85
C MET A 189 7.88 -10.89 5.89
N ARG A 190 8.42 -10.40 7.01
CA ARG A 190 8.80 -11.25 8.16
C ARG A 190 7.60 -11.96 8.77
N VAL A 191 6.45 -11.29 8.91
CA VAL A 191 5.21 -11.97 9.34
C VAL A 191 4.83 -13.08 8.38
N MET A 192 4.87 -12.83 7.06
CA MET A 192 4.55 -13.83 6.05
C MET A 192 5.52 -15.02 6.05
N LEU A 193 6.78 -14.80 6.39
CA LEU A 193 7.81 -15.84 6.60
C LEU A 193 7.68 -16.62 7.90
N GLY A 194 6.82 -16.18 8.83
CA GLY A 194 6.73 -16.73 10.18
C GLY A 194 7.79 -16.20 11.17
N ASP A 195 8.57 -15.20 10.77
CA ASP A 195 9.62 -14.54 11.58
C ASP A 195 9.04 -13.53 12.57
N LYS A 196 8.18 -14.00 13.47
CA LYS A 196 7.39 -13.14 14.38
C LYS A 196 8.26 -12.20 15.21
N ASP A 197 9.37 -12.68 15.77
CA ASP A 197 10.23 -11.86 16.62
C ASP A 197 10.93 -10.74 15.85
N ALA A 198 11.40 -11.04 14.64
CA ALA A 198 12.00 -10.03 13.78
C ALA A 198 10.95 -9.01 13.30
N ALA A 199 9.76 -9.48 12.93
CA ALA A 199 8.64 -8.62 12.54
C ALA A 199 8.24 -7.64 13.64
N LEU A 200 8.08 -8.11 14.88
CA LEU A 200 7.70 -7.29 16.02
C LEU A 200 8.77 -6.25 16.37
N ARG A 201 10.05 -6.62 16.30
CA ARG A 201 11.16 -5.68 16.52
C ARG A 201 11.15 -4.56 15.48
N LEU A 202 11.08 -4.91 14.20
CA LEU A 202 11.04 -3.94 13.10
C LEU A 202 9.80 -3.04 13.18
N LEU A 203 8.63 -3.62 13.47
CA LEU A 203 7.40 -2.86 13.66
C LEU A 203 7.51 -1.88 14.84
N GLY A 204 8.15 -2.27 15.94
CA GLY A 204 8.40 -1.38 17.07
C GLY A 204 9.26 -0.18 16.67
N GLU A 205 10.37 -0.41 15.97
CA GLU A 205 11.24 0.66 15.47
C GLU A 205 10.52 1.59 14.49
N TYR A 206 9.68 1.03 13.62
CA TYR A 206 8.85 1.77 12.69
C TYR A 206 7.85 2.69 13.39
N LEU A 207 7.12 2.18 14.38
CA LEU A 207 6.09 2.95 15.10
C LEU A 207 6.69 4.03 16.02
N VAL A 208 7.95 3.86 16.46
CA VAL A 208 8.70 4.92 17.14
C VAL A 208 9.03 6.07 16.18
N ALA A 209 9.44 5.76 14.95
CA ALA A 209 9.73 6.77 13.93
C ALA A 209 8.45 7.43 13.38
N ASN A 210 7.34 6.68 13.35
CA ASN A 210 6.06 7.06 12.73
C ASN A 210 4.88 6.99 13.71
N PRO A 211 4.81 7.86 14.74
CA PRO A 211 3.81 7.78 15.80
C PRO A 211 2.37 7.94 15.30
N LYS A 212 2.14 8.69 14.21
CA LYS A 212 0.79 8.80 13.59
C LYS A 212 0.29 7.47 13.01
N HIS A 213 1.19 6.62 12.53
CA HIS A 213 0.78 5.32 11.99
C HIS A 213 0.29 4.40 13.12
N ARG A 214 0.86 4.51 14.32
CA ARG A 214 0.37 3.78 15.51
C ARG A 214 -1.11 4.04 15.79
N GLU A 215 -1.58 5.28 15.59
CA GLU A 215 -3.00 5.60 15.73
C GLU A 215 -3.86 4.93 14.66
N GLY A 216 -3.36 4.83 13.43
CA GLY A 216 -3.99 4.08 12.35
C GLY A 216 -4.20 2.61 12.70
N PHE A 217 -3.17 1.95 13.23
CA PHE A 217 -3.24 0.54 13.68
C PHE A 217 -4.30 0.31 14.76
N ARG A 218 -4.61 1.30 15.61
CA ARG A 218 -5.68 1.17 16.61
C ARG A 218 -7.08 1.17 16.01
N LYS A 219 -7.26 1.87 14.89
CA LYS A 219 -8.56 2.02 14.22
C LYS A 219 -8.87 0.85 13.30
N SER A 220 -7.85 0.38 12.56
CA SER A 220 -7.97 -0.73 11.64
C SER A 220 -6.64 -1.45 11.52
N VAL A 221 -6.66 -2.76 11.73
CA VAL A 221 -5.48 -3.63 11.56
C VAL A 221 -5.55 -4.26 10.18
N HIS A 222 -4.59 -3.93 9.32
CA HIS A 222 -4.49 -4.51 7.98
C HIS A 222 -4.33 -6.03 8.03
N TRP A 223 -4.88 -6.75 7.06
CA TRP A 223 -4.88 -8.23 7.02
C TRP A 223 -3.48 -8.86 7.03
N TRP A 224 -2.47 -8.12 6.58
CA TRP A 224 -1.05 -8.49 6.69
C TRP A 224 -0.63 -8.93 8.10
N TRP A 225 -1.24 -8.34 9.13
CA TRP A 225 -0.87 -8.59 10.53
C TRP A 225 -1.69 -9.70 11.18
N ARG A 226 -2.68 -10.27 10.48
CA ARG A 226 -3.55 -11.35 10.98
C ARG A 226 -2.78 -12.50 11.64
N PRO A 227 -1.62 -12.97 11.12
CA PRO A 227 -0.86 -14.06 11.76
C PRO A 227 -0.24 -13.74 13.13
N ILE A 228 -0.15 -12.45 13.51
CA ILE A 228 0.43 -12.00 14.79
C ILE A 228 -0.53 -11.15 15.63
N GLN A 229 -1.78 -10.94 15.18
CA GLN A 229 -2.74 -10.04 15.83
C GLN A 229 -3.05 -10.43 17.29
N ASP A 230 -2.95 -11.73 17.60
CA ASP A 230 -3.20 -12.27 18.94
C ASP A 230 -1.95 -12.29 19.84
N ASP A 231 -0.76 -11.98 19.31
CA ASP A 231 0.47 -11.90 20.10
C ASP A 231 0.37 -10.70 21.08
N PRO A 232 0.55 -10.92 22.39
CA PRO A 232 0.48 -9.83 23.38
C PRO A 232 1.46 -8.69 23.09
N ARG A 233 2.63 -8.99 22.49
CA ARG A 233 3.63 -7.99 22.12
C ARG A 233 3.12 -7.11 20.98
N PHE A 234 2.41 -7.69 20.00
CA PHE A 234 1.78 -6.92 18.93
C PHE A 234 0.71 -5.97 19.48
N LYS A 235 -0.18 -6.47 20.35
CA LYS A 235 -1.22 -5.67 21.02
C LYS A 235 -0.61 -4.50 21.80
N ALA A 236 0.46 -4.75 22.55
CA ALA A 236 1.19 -3.71 23.28
C ALA A 236 1.80 -2.64 22.35
N LEU A 237 2.39 -3.05 21.22
CA LEU A 237 2.97 -2.13 20.23
C LEU A 237 1.91 -1.19 19.66
N ILE A 238 0.74 -1.70 19.26
CA ILE A 238 -0.32 -0.86 18.69
C ILE A 238 -1.16 -0.15 19.77
N GLY A 239 -1.05 -0.57 21.03
CA GLY A 239 -1.84 -0.04 22.14
C GLY A 239 -3.28 -0.53 22.13
N ALA A 240 -3.53 -1.72 21.58
CA ALA A 240 -4.78 -2.44 21.74
C ALA A 240 -4.76 -3.13 23.11
N ARG A 241 -5.80 -2.95 23.92
CA ARG A 241 -6.00 -3.70 25.16
C ARG A 241 -6.72 -5.01 24.87
#